data_AF-A0A8T0XFJ8-F1
#
_entry.id   AF-A0A8T0XFJ8-F1
#
_cell.length_a   1.000
_cell.length_b   1.000
_cell.length_c   1.000
_cell.angle_alpha   90.00
_cell.angle_beta   90.00
_cell.angle_gamma   90.00
#
_symmetry.space_group_name_H-M   'P 1'
#
loop_
_entity.id
_entity.type
_entity.pdbx_description
1 polymer ?
#
loop_
_entity_poly.entity_id
_entity_poly.type
_entity_poly.pdbx_seq_one_letter_code
_entity_poly.pdbx_strand_id
1 'polypeptide(L)'
;MAFEDMLKYFKATCHTLPRSGKSLLVRCEPQSDHYLLDEYQFTYDPRWFKDQIQEVLSFWQGSREPKFVTEEERWKCSFCKFAPKCPMITSTSRC
;
A
#
# COMPACT_ATOMS: atom_id res chain seq x y z
N MET A 1 -3.57 2.86 -26.35
CA MET A 1 -2.35 3.46 -25.75
C MET A 1 -1.53 2.30 -25.20
N ALA A 2 -0.30 2.09 -25.67
CA ALA A 2 0.51 0.96 -25.20
C ALA A 2 1.08 1.24 -23.80
N PHE A 3 1.41 0.19 -23.04
CA PHE A 3 2.00 0.32 -21.70
C PHE A 3 3.29 1.16 -21.72
N GLU A 4 4.11 1.01 -22.76
CA GLU A 4 5.32 1.81 -22.93
C GLU A 4 5.04 3.31 -23.14
N ASP A 5 3.98 3.64 -23.88
CA ASP A 5 3.59 5.04 -24.10
C ASP A 5 3.13 5.68 -22.77
N MET A 6 2.42 4.90 -21.95
CA MET A 6 2.01 5.33 -20.61
C MET A 6 3.21 5.55 -19.69
N LEU A 7 4.21 4.67 -19.71
CA LEU A 7 5.44 4.84 -18.93
C LEU A 7 6.25 6.06 -19.37
N LYS A 8 6.37 6.29 -20.69
CA LYS A 8 7.04 7.48 -21.24
C LYS A 8 6.34 8.75 -20.82
N TYR A 9 5.00 8.78 -20.93
CA TYR A 9 4.18 9.89 -20.48
C TYR A 9 4.37 10.14 -18.98
N PHE A 10 4.22 9.12 -18.16
CA PHE A 10 4.39 9.22 -16.70
C PHE A 10 5.76 9.78 -16.32
N LYS A 11 6.83 9.27 -16.94
CA LYS A 11 8.20 9.75 -16.69
C LYS A 11 8.35 11.22 -17.06
N ALA A 12 7.81 11.64 -18.20
CA ALA A 12 7.84 13.04 -18.63
C ALA A 12 7.06 13.94 -17.64
N THR A 13 5.86 13.53 -17.24
CA THR A 13 5.04 14.27 -16.27
C THR A 13 5.71 14.38 -14.90
N CYS A 14 6.38 13.33 -14.41
CA CYS A 14 7.12 13.39 -13.14
C CYS A 14 8.20 14.47 -13.13
N HIS A 15 8.81 14.78 -14.29
CA HIS A 15 9.81 15.83 -14.40
C HIS A 15 9.20 17.25 -14.43
N THR A 16 7.92 17.39 -14.77
CA THR A 16 7.22 18.68 -14.81
C THR A 16 6.53 19.03 -13.49
N LEU A 17 6.36 18.06 -12.59
CA LEU A 17 5.71 18.29 -11.30
C LEU A 17 6.66 19.00 -10.32
N PRO A 18 6.15 19.94 -9.51
CA PRO A 18 6.95 20.55 -8.44
C PRO A 18 7.39 19.47 -7.44
N ARG A 19 8.54 19.68 -6.80
CA ARG A 19 8.99 18.82 -5.70
C ARG A 19 7.93 18.85 -4.59
N SER A 20 7.56 17.67 -4.11
CA SER A 20 6.65 17.58 -2.97
C SER A 20 7.25 18.25 -1.74
N GLY A 21 6.38 18.90 -0.96
CA GLY A 21 6.75 19.39 0.36
C GLY A 21 7.08 18.24 1.31
N LYS A 22 7.74 18.55 2.44
CA LYS A 22 8.03 17.57 3.49
C LYS A 22 6.76 17.06 4.19
N SER A 23 5.66 17.80 4.13
CA SER A 23 4.38 17.43 4.72
C SER A 23 3.35 17.19 3.62
N LEU A 24 2.71 16.03 3.66
CA LEU A 24 1.68 15.60 2.71
C LEU A 24 0.34 15.51 3.43
N LEU A 25 -0.73 15.78 2.69
CA LEU A 25 -2.11 15.67 3.14
C LEU A 25 -2.78 14.56 2.35
N VAL A 26 -3.37 13.59 3.04
CA VAL A 26 -4.29 12.63 2.43
C VAL A 26 -5.70 13.01 2.83
N ARG A 27 -6.54 13.16 1.82
CA ARG A 27 -7.96 13.47 1.94
C ARG A 27 -8.76 12.34 1.33
N CYS A 28 -9.57 11.68 2.15
CA CYS A 28 -10.40 10.55 1.75
C CYS A 28 -11.80 11.04 1.47
N GLU A 29 -12.28 10.85 0.24
CA GLU A 29 -13.61 11.25 -0.19
C GLU A 29 -14.27 10.14 -1.02
N PRO A 30 -15.58 9.88 -0.88
CA PRO A 30 -16.31 9.01 -1.77
C PRO A 30 -16.37 9.63 -3.17
N GLN A 31 -16.25 8.80 -4.19
CA GLN A 31 -16.38 9.27 -5.58
C GLN A 31 -17.79 9.76 -5.93
N SER A 32 -18.81 9.43 -5.12
CA SER A 32 -20.22 9.73 -5.40
C SER A 32 -20.59 11.19 -5.16
N ASP A 33 -20.21 11.72 -4.01
CA ASP A 33 -20.66 13.02 -3.50
C ASP A 33 -19.49 13.89 -3.02
N HIS A 34 -18.26 13.36 -3.07
CA HIS A 34 -17.04 14.04 -2.65
C HIS A 34 -17.11 14.59 -1.22
N TYR A 35 -17.96 14.01 -0.36
CA TYR A 35 -18.00 14.39 1.04
C TYR A 35 -16.70 13.98 1.74
N LEU A 36 -16.19 14.81 2.65
CA LEU A 36 -14.95 14.51 3.36
C LEU A 36 -15.18 13.40 4.39
N LEU A 37 -14.62 12.21 4.16
CA LEU A 37 -14.62 11.13 5.15
C LEU A 37 -13.56 11.35 6.22
N ASP A 38 -12.35 11.68 5.77
CA ASP A 38 -11.20 11.80 6.65
C ASP A 38 -10.09 12.64 6.02
N GLU A 39 -9.29 13.28 6.86
CA GLU A 39 -8.13 14.07 6.47
C GLU A 39 -7.00 13.87 7.48
N TYR A 40 -5.81 13.51 6.99
CA TYR A 40 -4.63 13.42 7.85
C TYR A 40 -3.38 13.93 7.16
N GLN A 41 -2.58 14.63 7.95
CA GLN A 41 -1.32 15.21 7.55
C GLN A 41 -0.16 14.38 8.10
N PHE A 42 0.83 14.09 7.26
CA PHE A 42 2.00 13.32 7.66
C PHE A 42 3.27 13.85 7.01
N THR A 43 4.40 13.59 7.67
CA THR A 43 5.71 13.92 7.11
C THR A 43 6.11 12.86 6.08
N TYR A 44 6.43 13.30 4.87
CA TYR A 44 6.92 12.43 3.81
C TYR A 44 8.37 12.04 4.07
N ASP A 45 8.58 10.75 4.31
CA ASP A 45 9.91 10.14 4.32
C ASP A 45 10.14 9.36 3.01
N PRO A 46 10.97 9.88 2.09
CA PRO A 46 11.23 9.21 0.82
C PRO A 46 12.01 7.90 0.96
N ARG A 47 12.80 7.73 2.04
CA ARG A 47 13.55 6.50 2.29
C ARG A 47 12.59 5.41 2.75
N TRP A 48 11.81 5.71 3.78
CA TRP A 48 10.78 4.79 4.27
C TRP A 48 9.84 4.37 3.14
N PHE A 49 9.33 5.32 2.34
CA PHE A 49 8.42 5.01 1.23
C PHE A 49 9.07 4.11 0.18
N LYS A 50 10.33 4.37 -0.18
CA LYS A 50 11.07 3.52 -1.11
C LYS A 50 11.25 2.11 -0.55
N ASP A 51 11.57 1.98 0.73
CA ASP A 51 11.76 0.69 1.39
C ASP A 51 10.44 -0.11 1.42
N GLN A 52 9.30 0.54 1.68
CA GLN A 52 7.97 -0.08 1.59
C GLN A 52 7.67 -0.61 0.19
N ILE A 53 7.96 0.18 -0.86
CA ILE A 53 7.78 -0.26 -2.25
C ILE A 53 8.65 -1.48 -2.56
N GLN A 54 9.93 -1.46 -2.15
CA GLN A 54 10.84 -2.58 -2.38
C GLN A 54 10.39 -3.85 -1.66
N GLU A 55 9.87 -3.75 -0.43
CA GLU A 55 9.33 -4.90 0.29
C GLU A 55 8.11 -5.51 -0.43
N VAL A 56 7.23 -4.69 -1.01
CA VAL A 56 6.08 -5.18 -1.77
C VAL A 56 6.54 -5.79 -3.11
N LEU A 57 7.44 -5.13 -3.83
CA LEU A 57 7.94 -5.61 -5.13
C LEU A 57 8.71 -6.93 -5.01
N SER A 58 9.54 -7.09 -3.97
CA SER A 58 10.28 -8.34 -3.74
C SER A 58 9.34 -9.55 -3.60
N PHE A 59 8.13 -9.36 -3.05
CA PHE A 59 7.13 -10.42 -3.01
C PHE A 59 6.55 -10.71 -4.39
N TRP A 60 6.12 -9.67 -5.12
CA TRP A 60 5.54 -9.85 -6.45
C TRP A 60 6.51 -10.44 -7.47
N GLN A 61 7.81 -10.16 -7.31
CA GLN A 61 8.88 -10.71 -8.15
C GLN A 61 9.32 -12.12 -7.71
N GLY A 62 8.75 -12.67 -6.63
CA GLY A 62 9.14 -13.97 -6.08
C GLY A 62 10.52 -13.99 -5.44
N SER A 63 11.11 -12.83 -5.16
CA SER A 63 12.41 -12.69 -4.49
C SER A 63 12.31 -12.84 -2.97
N ARG A 64 11.10 -12.88 -2.41
CA ARG A 64 10.83 -13.24 -1.01
C ARG A 64 9.56 -14.06 -0.86
N GLU A 65 9.52 -14.87 0.18
CA GLU A 65 8.33 -15.60 0.61
C GLU A 65 7.23 -14.66 1.15
N PRO A 66 5.95 -15.08 1.09
CA PRO A 66 4.87 -14.39 1.78
C PRO A 66 5.12 -14.38 3.29
N LYS A 67 4.72 -13.27 3.93
CA LYS A 67 4.75 -13.10 5.38
C LYS A 67 3.32 -12.95 5.88
N PHE A 68 3.09 -13.34 7.13
CA PHE A 68 1.84 -13.01 7.81
C PHE A 68 1.78 -11.51 8.11
N VAL A 69 0.56 -11.01 8.31
CA VAL A 69 0.33 -9.63 8.76
C VAL A 69 0.91 -9.41 10.17
N THR A 70 1.30 -8.18 10.48
CA THR A 70 1.71 -7.83 11.85
C THR A 70 0.52 -7.90 12.80
N GLU A 71 0.77 -7.79 14.11
CA GLU A 71 -0.29 -7.85 15.11
C GLU A 71 -1.33 -6.73 14.93
N GLU A 72 -0.87 -5.52 14.63
CA GLU A 72 -1.70 -4.33 14.39
C GLU A 72 -2.61 -4.49 13.16
N GLU A 73 -2.20 -5.32 12.21
CA GLU A 73 -2.89 -5.58 10.95
C GLU A 73 -3.72 -6.87 10.98
N ARG A 74 -3.81 -7.57 12.13
CA ARG A 74 -4.59 -8.81 12.28
C ARG A 74 -6.08 -8.63 12.02
N TRP A 75 -6.62 -7.43 12.16
CA TRP A 75 -8.02 -7.14 11.82
C TRP A 75 -8.36 -7.52 10.37
N LYS A 76 -7.38 -7.51 9.46
CA LYS A 76 -7.54 -7.94 8.06
C LYS A 76 -7.88 -9.42 7.94
N CYS A 77 -7.47 -10.25 8.90
CA CYS A 77 -7.79 -11.68 8.90
C CYS A 77 -9.29 -11.95 9.00
N SER A 78 -10.06 -11.07 9.65
CA SER A 78 -11.52 -11.17 9.75
C SER A 78 -12.25 -11.04 8.41
N PHE A 79 -11.58 -10.49 7.40
CA PHE A 79 -12.11 -10.30 6.04
C PHE A 79 -11.37 -11.12 4.98
N CYS A 80 -10.34 -11.87 5.40
CA CYS A 80 -9.50 -12.64 4.48
C CYS A 80 -10.18 -13.94 4.07
N LYS A 81 -10.44 -14.12 2.76
CA LYS A 81 -11.04 -15.34 2.20
C LYS A 81 -10.22 -16.61 2.45
N PHE A 82 -8.92 -16.47 2.75
CA PHE A 82 -8.00 -17.57 3.02
C PHE A 82 -7.82 -17.88 4.51
N ALA A 83 -8.44 -17.08 5.40
CA ALA A 83 -8.32 -17.26 6.85
C ALA A 83 -8.57 -18.71 7.34
N PRO A 84 -9.59 -19.46 6.84
CA PRO A 84 -9.84 -20.83 7.30
C PRO A 84 -8.71 -21.83 7.04
N LYS A 85 -7.83 -21.54 6.08
CA LYS A 85 -6.68 -22.40 5.72
C LYS A 85 -5.34 -21.76 6.10
N CYS A 86 -5.37 -20.64 6.81
CA CYS A 86 -4.18 -19.88 7.16
C CYS A 86 -3.44 -20.54 8.34
N PRO A 87 -2.17 -20.95 8.18
CA PRO A 87 -1.40 -21.61 9.24
C PRO A 87 -1.39 -20.82 10.55
N MET A 88 -1.28 -19.48 10.46
CA MET A 88 -1.27 -18.55 11.59
C MET A 88 -2.51 -18.64 12.50
N ILE A 89 -3.69 -18.91 11.92
CA ILE A 89 -4.96 -18.99 12.65
C ILE A 89 -5.21 -20.43 13.11
N THR A 90 -4.84 -21.41 12.28
CA THR A 90 -5.00 -22.83 12.61
C THR A 90 -4.08 -23.31 13.74
N SER A 91 -3.00 -22.59 14.05
CA SER A 91 -2.13 -22.87 15.19
C SER A 91 -2.69 -22.36 16.53
N THR A 92 -3.65 -21.44 16.52
CA THR A 92 -4.23 -20.84 17.73
C THR A 92 -5.50 -21.54 18.22
N SER A 93 -6.02 -22.54 17.50
CA SER A 93 -7.25 -23.28 17.87
C SER A 93 -7.00 -24.54 18.72
N ARG A 94 -5.82 -24.68 19.33
CA ARG A 94 -5.51 -25.71 20.34
C ARG A 94 -5.11 -25.06 21.66
N CYS A 95 -6.10 -24.56 22.40
CA CYS A 95 -6.17 -24.44 23.85
C CYS A 95 -7.63 -24.22 24.23
#